data_AF-A0A6N0BQJ7-F1
#
_entry.id   AF-A0A6N0BQJ7-F1
#
_cell.length_a   1.000
_cell.length_b   1.000
_cell.length_c   1.000
_cell.angle_alpha   90.00
_cell.angle_beta   90.00
_cell.angle_gamma   90.00
#
_symmetry.space_group_name_H-M   'P 1'
#
loop_
_entity.id
_entity.type
_entity.pdbx_description
1 polymer ?
#
loop_
_entity_poly.entity_id
_entity_poly.type
_entity_poly.pdbx_seq_one_letter_code
_entity_poly.pdbx_strand_id
1 'polypeptide(L)'
;MRTTPPTLLTPLQAEFDALRRGATSPGAFSLHARAQAELLVALPPRYTEVLLGLLDRLESSALFAEESCSFSQQDLLDSLQLWLDKAALQLPA
;
A
#
# COMPACT_ATOMS: atom_id res chain seq x y z
N MET A 1 12.92 3.59 -22.13
CA MET A 1 11.72 2.75 -22.18
C MET A 1 10.66 3.47 -21.34
N ARG A 2 9.51 3.85 -21.90
CA ARG A 2 8.43 4.49 -21.12
C ARG A 2 7.67 3.38 -20.41
N THR A 3 7.87 3.23 -19.11
CA THR A 3 7.08 2.34 -18.26
C THR A 3 5.66 2.89 -18.22
N THR A 4 4.69 2.14 -18.70
CA THR A 4 3.29 2.55 -18.76
C THR A 4 2.72 2.64 -17.34
N PRO A 5 1.85 3.61 -17.01
CA PRO A 5 1.28 3.79 -15.67
C PRO A 5 0.73 2.52 -14.99
N PRO A 6 0.00 1.60 -15.66
CA PRO A 6 -0.46 0.37 -15.02
C PRO A 6 0.69 -0.57 -14.57
N THR A 7 1.83 -0.54 -15.26
CA THR A 7 2.95 -1.45 -14.99
C THR A 7 3.64 -1.16 -13.67
N LEU A 8 3.75 0.12 -13.28
CA LEU A 8 4.43 0.52 -12.04
C LEU A 8 3.63 0.17 -10.78
N LEU A 9 2.30 0.12 -10.88
CA LEU A 9 1.42 -0.21 -9.74
C LEU A 9 1.15 -1.70 -9.58
N THR A 10 1.24 -2.47 -10.67
CA THR A 10 0.95 -3.91 -10.68
C THR A 10 1.63 -4.68 -9.54
N PRO A 11 2.94 -4.52 -9.26
CA PRO A 11 3.59 -5.30 -8.19
C PRO A 11 3.08 -4.94 -6.80
N LEU A 12 2.69 -3.68 -6.57
CA LEU A 12 2.15 -3.25 -5.27
C LEU A 12 0.69 -3.69 -5.10
N GLN A 13 -0.10 -3.63 -6.18
CA GLN A 13 -1.48 -4.12 -6.20
C GLN A 13 -1.54 -5.63 -5.94
N ALA A 14 -0.65 -6.41 -6.56
CA ALA A 14 -0.59 -7.86 -6.35
C ALA A 14 -0.26 -8.24 -4.90
N GLU A 15 0.69 -7.54 -4.26
CA GLU A 15 1.04 -7.77 -2.85
C GLU A 15 -0.09 -7.31 -1.92
N PHE A 16 -0.78 -6.22 -2.24
CA PHE A 16 -1.94 -5.76 -1.49
C PHE A 16 -3.09 -6.78 -1.56
N ASP A 17 -3.35 -7.36 -2.73
CA ASP A 17 -4.35 -8.42 -2.89
C ASP A 17 -3.96 -9.69 -2.11
N ALA A 18 -2.67 -10.02 -2.04
CA ALA A 18 -2.17 -11.09 -1.19
C ALA A 18 -2.41 -10.78 0.30
N LEU A 19 -2.21 -9.53 0.72
CA LEU A 19 -2.45 -9.10 2.12
C LEU A 19 -3.92 -9.24 2.49
N ARG A 20 -4.84 -8.80 1.61
CA ARG A 20 -6.29 -8.93 1.82
C ARG A 20 -6.76 -10.37 1.95
N ARG A 21 -6.09 -11.30 1.27
CA ARG A 21 -6.38 -12.74 1.36
C ARG A 21 -5.70 -13.43 2.55
N GLY A 22 -4.89 -12.71 3.32
CA GLY A 22 -4.07 -13.28 4.39
C GLY A 22 -2.90 -14.15 3.89
N ALA A 23 -2.51 -14.00 2.62
CA ALA A 23 -1.40 -14.75 2.01
C ALA A 23 -0.02 -14.12 2.29
N THR A 24 0.01 -12.85 2.71
CA THR A 24 1.23 -12.15 3.18
C THR A 24 0.91 -11.44 4.49
N SER A 25 1.94 -11.05 5.25
CA SER A 25 1.77 -10.33 6.50
C SER A 25 1.76 -8.81 6.29
N PRO A 26 1.16 -8.03 7.21
CA PRO A 26 1.25 -6.58 7.22
C PRO A 26 2.69 -6.05 7.07
N GLY A 27 3.65 -6.66 7.77
CA GLY A 27 5.07 -6.27 7.70
C GLY A 27 5.73 -6.61 6.36
N ALA A 28 5.41 -7.77 5.77
CA ALA A 28 5.92 -8.15 4.45
C ALA A 28 5.40 -7.21 3.35
N PHE A 29 4.09 -6.89 3.38
CA PHE A 29 3.51 -5.87 2.51
C PHE A 29 4.19 -4.51 2.70
N SER A 30 4.36 -4.06 3.95
CA SER A 30 4.98 -2.76 4.24
C SER A 30 6.44 -2.67 3.75
N LEU A 31 7.21 -3.75 3.87
CA LEU A 31 8.56 -3.82 3.30
C LEU A 31 8.53 -3.72 1.77
N HIS A 32 7.66 -4.50 1.12
CA HIS A 32 7.51 -4.49 -0.33
C HIS A 32 7.07 -3.11 -0.85
N ALA A 33 6.11 -2.47 -0.17
CA ALA A 33 5.63 -1.14 -0.51
C ALA A 33 6.72 -0.07 -0.44
N ARG A 34 7.56 -0.10 0.60
CA ARG A 34 8.70 0.82 0.76
C ARG A 34 9.78 0.58 -0.30
N ALA A 35 9.89 -0.64 -0.83
CA ALA A 35 10.85 -0.99 -1.88
C ALA A 35 10.44 -0.52 -3.30
N GLN A 36 9.21 -0.03 -3.50
CA GLN A 36 8.72 0.44 -4.80
C GLN A 36 9.27 1.84 -5.18
N ALA A 37 10.58 2.00 -5.21
CA ALA A 37 11.24 3.29 -5.42
C ALA A 37 10.82 3.97 -6.75
N GLU A 38 10.72 3.20 -7.83
CA GLU A 38 10.30 3.73 -9.15
C GLU A 38 8.87 4.27 -9.13
N LEU A 39 7.95 3.57 -8.45
CA LEU A 39 6.57 4.03 -8.26
C LEU A 39 6.53 5.32 -7.44
N LEU A 40 7.27 5.37 -6.33
CA LEU A 40 7.27 6.51 -5.41
C LEU A 40 7.88 7.77 -6.06
N VAL A 41 8.91 7.60 -6.91
CA VAL A 41 9.50 8.70 -7.70
C VAL A 41 8.55 9.18 -8.79
N ALA A 42 7.73 8.30 -9.37
CA ALA A 42 6.77 8.66 -10.42
C ALA A 42 5.51 9.39 -9.89
N LEU A 43 5.27 9.37 -8.57
CA LEU A 43 4.12 10.02 -7.94
C LEU A 43 4.48 11.39 -7.34
N PRO A 44 3.50 12.30 -7.14
CA PRO A 44 3.72 13.53 -6.38
C PRO A 44 4.20 13.22 -4.94
N PRO A 45 5.15 13.98 -4.36
CA PRO A 45 5.81 13.64 -3.08
C PRO A 45 4.86 13.32 -1.92
N ARG A 46 3.70 13.99 -1.86
CA ARG A 46 2.64 13.75 -0.87
C ARG A 46 2.16 12.29 -0.81
N TYR A 47 2.25 11.53 -1.92
CA TYR A 47 1.81 10.13 -1.95
C TYR A 47 2.71 9.25 -1.09
N THR A 48 4.02 9.51 -1.10
CA THR A 48 4.98 8.80 -0.25
C THR A 48 4.71 9.08 1.23
N GLU A 49 4.45 10.33 1.60
CA GLU A 49 4.12 10.69 2.98
C GLU A 49 2.86 9.97 3.48
N VAL A 50 1.79 9.99 2.66
CA VAL A 50 0.54 9.30 2.99
C VAL A 50 0.75 7.80 3.07
N LEU A 51 1.48 7.20 2.13
CA LEU A 51 1.76 5.77 2.14
C LEU A 51 2.49 5.36 3.42
N LEU A 52 3.58 6.04 3.77
CA LEU A 52 4.35 5.73 4.98
C LEU A 52 3.49 5.80 6.25
N GLY A 53 2.63 6.81 6.37
CA GLY A 53 1.69 6.91 7.49
C GLY A 53 0.66 5.78 7.54
N LEU A 54 0.22 5.26 6.39
CA LEU A 54 -0.65 4.09 6.32
C LEU A 54 0.10 2.81 6.70
N LEU A 55 1.34 2.65 6.23
CA LEU A 55 2.18 1.49 6.55
C LEU A 55 2.51 1.41 8.05
N ASP A 56 2.86 2.54 8.68
CA ASP A 56 3.16 2.59 10.11
C ASP A 56 1.95 2.17 10.96
N ARG A 57 0.74 2.63 10.58
CA ARG A 57 -0.51 2.23 11.25
C ARG A 57 -0.84 0.77 11.00
N LEU A 58 -0.62 0.27 9.78
CA LEU A 58 -0.82 -1.13 9.42
C LEU A 58 0.09 -2.04 10.26
N GLU A 59 1.37 -1.72 10.36
CA GLU A 59 2.34 -2.47 11.19
C GLU A 59 1.99 -2.40 12.67
N SER A 60 1.57 -1.23 13.17
CA SER A 60 1.09 -1.08 14.54
C SER A 60 -0.15 -1.93 14.80
N SER A 61 -1.13 -1.94 13.89
CA SER A 61 -2.37 -2.72 14.03
C SER A 61 -2.11 -4.23 14.11
N ALA A 62 -1.04 -4.72 13.46
CA ALA A 62 -0.65 -6.11 13.50
C ALA A 62 -0.10 -6.54 14.87
N LEU A 63 0.43 -5.60 15.67
CA LEU A 63 0.99 -5.86 17.00
C LEU A 63 -0.08 -5.94 18.11
N PHE A 64 -1.31 -5.46 17.85
CA PHE A 64 -2.37 -5.33 18.85
C PHE A 64 -3.62 -6.20 18.57
N ALA A 65 -3.48 -7.27 17.79
CA ALA A 65 -4.59 -8.03 17.22
C ALA A 65 -5.30 -9.03 18.17
N GLU A 66 -5.53 -8.68 19.44
CA GLU A 66 -6.27 -9.52 20.41
C GLU A 66 -7.77 -9.16 20.44
N GLU A 67 -8.50 -9.47 19.35
CA GLU A 67 -9.98 -9.46 19.26
C GLU A 67 -10.70 -8.11 19.01
N SER A 68 -10.10 -6.94 19.27
CA SER A 68 -10.78 -5.64 19.09
C SER A 68 -10.35 -4.79 17.88
N CYS A 69 -9.34 -5.21 17.11
CA CYS A 69 -8.77 -4.40 16.02
C CYS A 69 -9.28 -4.74 14.61
N SER A 70 -10.20 -5.70 14.45
CA SER A 70 -10.69 -6.11 13.11
C SER A 70 -11.29 -4.93 12.34
N PHE A 71 -12.06 -4.06 13.01
CA PHE A 71 -12.63 -2.87 12.38
C PHE A 71 -11.55 -1.87 11.94
N SER A 72 -10.62 -1.53 12.84
CA SER A 72 -9.52 -0.61 12.53
C SER A 72 -8.56 -1.15 11.46
N GLN A 73 -8.38 -2.47 11.37
CA GLN A 73 -7.58 -3.09 10.32
C GLN A 73 -8.29 -3.04 8.97
N GLN A 74 -9.61 -3.28 8.91
CA GLN A 74 -10.37 -3.17 7.67
C GLN A 74 -10.36 -1.75 7.13
N ASP A 75 -10.57 -0.74 7.99
CA ASP A 75 -10.47 0.68 7.61
C ASP A 75 -9.08 1.05 7.05
N LEU A 76 -8.01 0.46 7.59
CA LEU A 76 -6.64 0.65 7.09
C LEU A 76 -6.44 0.02 5.71
N LEU A 77 -6.97 -1.18 5.48
CA LEU A 77 -6.95 -1.82 4.17
C LEU A 77 -7.75 -1.00 3.14
N ASP A 78 -8.91 -0.48 3.52
CA ASP A 78 -9.72 0.36 2.63
C ASP A 78 -9.03 1.69 2.32
N SER A 79 -8.31 2.27 3.29
CA SER A 79 -7.47 3.45 3.07
C SER A 79 -6.30 3.18 2.12
N LEU A 80 -5.68 2.00 2.20
CA LEU A 80 -4.63 1.57 1.27
C LEU A 80 -5.18 1.32 -0.14
N GLN A 81 -6.35 0.72 -0.28
CA GLN A 81 -7.03 0.59 -1.57
C GLN A 81 -7.29 1.96 -2.20
N LEU A 82 -7.84 2.90 -1.41
CA LEU A 82 -8.08 4.26 -1.88
C LEU A 82 -6.77 4.93 -2.32
N TRP A 83 -5.68 4.73 -1.59
CA TRP A 83 -4.37 5.24 -1.98
C TRP A 83 -3.92 4.67 -3.33
N LEU A 84 -4.06 3.36 -3.55
CA LEU A 84 -3.72 2.70 -4.82
C LEU A 84 -4.54 3.26 -5.99
N ASP A 85 -5.84 3.43 -5.80
CA ASP A 85 -6.74 3.97 -6.82
C ASP A 85 -6.35 5.41 -7.18
N LYS A 86 -6.02 6.23 -6.17
CA LYS A 86 -5.56 7.62 -6.37
C LYS A 86 -4.19 7.68 -7.03
N ALA A 87 -3.27 6.81 -6.64
CA ALA A 87 -1.94 6.72 -7.23
C ALA A 87 -2.04 6.39 -8.73
N ALA A 88 -2.92 5.47 -9.11
CA ALA A 88 -3.15 5.11 -10.51
C ALA A 88 -3.56 6.31 -11.38
N LEU A 89 -4.38 7.20 -10.82
CA LEU A 89 -4.83 8.43 -11.50
C LEU A 89 -3.76 9.54 -11.57
N GLN A 90 -2.65 9.41 -10.85
CA GLN A 90 -1.58 10.41 -10.82
C GLN A 90 -0.34 9.99 -11.59
N LEU A 91 -0.23 8.72 -12.00
CA LEU A 91 0.92 8.29 -12.76
C LEU A 91 0.94 8.92 -14.16
N PRO A 92 2.12 9.32 -14.65
CA PRO A 92 2.26 9.86 -15.99
C PRO A 92 1.92 8.79 -17.04
N ALA A 93 1.29 9.22 -18.13
CA ALA A 93 0.89 8.36 -19.26
C ALA A 93 2.06 7.86 -20.12
#